data_AF-A0A2V9MYV4-F1
#
_entry.id   AF-A0A2V9MYV4-F1
#
_cell.length_a   1.000
_cell.length_b   1.000
_cell.length_c   1.000
_cell.angle_alpha   90.00
_cell.angle_beta   90.00
_cell.angle_gamma   90.00
#
_symmetry.space_group_name_H-M   'P 1'
#
loop_
_entity.id
_entity.type
_entity.pdbx_description
1 polymer ?
#
loop_
_entity_poly.entity_id
_entity_poly.type
_entity_poly.pdbx_seq_one_letter_code
_entity_poly.pdbx_strand_id
1 'polypeptide(L)' 'MRLALDTNVLAYAEGVNGAAMQGPALDVISRLPARESFLPVQVLGELFNLLIRKGGRSGRKAQSALLI' A
#
# COMPACT_ATOMS: atom_id res chain seq x y z
N MET A 1 -16.90 10.75 7.55
CA MET A 1 -16.16 9.91 8.54
C MET A 1 -14.81 9.61 7.91
N ARG A 2 -13.67 9.81 8.59
CA ARG A 2 -12.37 9.64 7.91
C ARG A 2 -11.94 8.16 7.89
N LEU A 3 -11.34 7.73 6.79
CA LEU A 3 -10.87 6.35 6.58
C LEU A 3 -9.34 6.31 6.48
N ALA A 4 -8.70 5.46 7.29
CA ALA A 4 -7.27 5.20 7.20
C ALA A 4 -7.04 3.90 6.40
N LEU A 5 -6.05 3.90 5.52
CA LEU A 5 -5.56 2.69 4.87
C LEU A 5 -4.51 2.00 5.74
N ASP A 6 -4.69 0.70 5.97
CA ASP A 6 -3.73 -0.17 6.67
C ASP A 6 -2.67 -0.72 5.69
N THR A 7 -1.49 -1.04 6.21
CA THR A 7 -0.38 -1.61 5.44
C THR A 7 -0.76 -2.92 4.74
N ASN A 8 -1.64 -3.75 5.31
CA ASN A 8 -2.02 -5.02 4.68
C ASN A 8 -2.77 -4.81 3.35
N VAL A 9 -3.69 -3.83 3.30
CA VAL A 9 -4.44 -3.51 2.09
C VAL A 9 -3.47 -3.06 0.99
N LEU A 10 -2.49 -2.23 1.34
CA LEU A 10 -1.46 -1.78 0.41
C LEU A 10 -0.51 -2.91 -0.01
N ALA A 11 -0.13 -3.79 0.92
CA ALA A 11 0.71 -4.94 0.61
C ALA A 11 0.04 -5.92 -0.37
N TYR A 12 -1.28 -6.08 -0.30
CA TYR A 12 -2.05 -6.83 -1.29
C TYR A 12 -2.08 -6.08 -2.63
N ALA A 13 -2.37 -4.77 -2.63
CA ALA A 13 -2.39 -3.95 -3.85
C ALA A 13 -1.03 -3.93 -4.59
N GLU A 14 0.07 -4.00 -3.85
CA GLU A 14 1.44 -4.11 -4.37
C GLU A 14 1.81 -5.54 -4.81
N GLY A 15 0.93 -6.52 -4.61
CA GLY A 15 1.13 -7.92 -4.96
C GLY A 15 2.12 -8.67 -4.05
N VAL A 16 2.58 -8.05 -2.97
CA VAL A 16 3.61 -8.61 -2.07
C VAL A 16 3.01 -9.63 -1.09
N ASN A 17 1.72 -9.52 -0.78
CA ASN A 17 0.99 -10.47 0.06
C ASN A 17 0.08 -11.41 -0.75
N GLY A 18 0.54 -11.91 -1.90
CA GLY A 18 -0.17 -12.92 -2.67
C GLY A 18 -1.00 -12.34 -3.81
N ALA A 19 -0.70 -12.79 -5.02
CA ALA A 19 -1.22 -12.22 -6.27
C ALA A 19 -2.76 -12.28 -6.38
N ALA A 20 -3.39 -13.29 -5.79
CA ALA A 20 -4.85 -13.44 -5.83
C ALA A 20 -5.60 -12.26 -5.18
N MET A 21 -5.01 -11.63 -4.16
CA MET A 21 -5.63 -10.52 -3.42
C MET A 21 -5.33 -9.15 -4.01
N GLN A 22 -4.46 -9.07 -5.02
CA GLN A 22 -4.09 -7.80 -5.62
C GLN A 22 -5.26 -7.11 -6.31
N GLY A 23 -6.00 -7.83 -7.15
CA GLY A 23 -7.19 -7.30 -7.84
C GLY A 23 -8.25 -6.76 -6.86
N PRO A 24 -8.70 -7.58 -5.88
CA PRO A 24 -9.65 -7.12 -4.86
C PRO A 24 -9.17 -5.91 -4.06
N ALA A 25 -7.88 -5.86 -3.68
CA ALA A 25 -7.34 -4.72 -2.94
C ALA A 25 -7.36 -3.43 -3.77
N LEU A 26 -6.98 -3.51 -5.05
CA LEU A 26 -7.05 -2.38 -5.97
C LEU A 26 -8.49 -1.91 -6.21
N ASP A 27 -9.44 -2.83 -6.36
CA ASP A 27 -10.86 -2.49 -6.53
C ASP A 27 -11.39 -1.74 -5.30
N VAL A 28 -11.08 -2.20 -4.08
CA VAL A 28 -11.45 -1.50 -2.85
C VAL A 28 -10.84 -0.09 -2.80
N ILE A 29 -9.53 0.04 -3.01
CA ILE A 29 -8.83 1.34 -2.99
C ILE A 29 -9.43 2.30 -4.01
N SER A 30 -9.76 1.83 -5.22
CA SER A 30 -10.31 2.66 -6.29
C SER A 30 -11.69 3.26 -5.98
N ARG A 31 -12.44 2.65 -5.06
CA ARG A 31 -13.77 3.10 -4.63
C ARG A 31 -13.73 4.02 -3.41
N LEU A 32 -12.56 4.22 -2.81
CA LEU A 32 -12.44 5.02 -1.61
C LEU A 32 -12.62 6.51 -1.92
N PRO A 33 -13.38 7.25 -1.10
CA PRO A 33 -13.52 8.69 -1.25
C PRO A 33 -12.19 9.39 -0.96
N ALA A 34 -11.56 9.95 -2.00
CA ALA A 34 -10.22 10.53 -1.92
C ALA A 34 -10.08 11.63 -0.85
N ARG A 35 -11.14 12.42 -0.60
CA ARG A 35 -11.13 13.49 0.41
C ARG A 35 -11.30 13.01 1.85
N GLU A 36 -11.84 11.82 2.03
CA GLU A 36 -12.07 11.24 3.37
C GLU A 36 -11.04 10.14 3.71
N SER A 37 -10.25 9.72 2.73
CA SER A 37 -9.25 8.67 2.87
C SER A 37 -7.86 9.25 3.09
N PHE A 38 -7.08 8.64 3.98
CA PHE A 38 -5.71 9.08 4.25
C PHE A 38 -4.78 7.90 4.57
N LEU A 39 -3.48 8.12 4.38
CA LEU A 39 -2.42 7.21 4.76
C LEU A 39 -1.75 7.72 6.04
N PRO A 40 -1.79 6.98 7.15
CA PRO A 40 -0.97 7.28 8.31
C PRO A 40 0.52 7.27 7.95
N VAL A 41 1.32 8.17 8.53
CA VAL A 41 2.77 8.23 8.27
C VAL A 41 3.48 6.92 8.63
N GLN A 42 3.01 6.22 9.66
CA GLN A 42 3.51 4.91 10.06
C GLN A 42 3.36 3.88 8.95
N VAL A 43 2.22 3.89 8.26
CA VAL A 43 1.92 2.96 7.14
C VAL A 43 2.91 3.14 5.99
N LEU A 44 3.41 4.36 5.77
CA LEU A 44 4.45 4.61 4.76
C LEU A 44 5.76 3.89 5.12
N GLY A 45 6.17 3.94 6.39
CA GLY A 45 7.38 3.27 6.88
C GLY A 45 7.26 1.74 6.88
N GLU A 46 6.10 1.24 7.27
CA GLU A 46 5.81 -0.20 7.21
C GLU A 46 5.79 -0.72 5.77
N LEU A 47 5.11 -0.01 4.87
CA LEU A 47 5.05 -0.38 3.46
C LEU A 47 6.44 -0.33 2.81
N PHE A 48 7.25 0.70 3.08
CA PHE A 48 8.63 0.77 2.61
C PHE A 48 9.43 -0.49 2.98
N ASN A 49 9.40 -0.84 4.27
CA ASN A 49 10.11 -2.01 4.78
C ASN A 49 9.59 -3.32 4.19
N LEU A 50 8.27 -3.43 4.00
CA LEU A 50 7.64 -4.60 3.41
C LEU A 50 8.03 -4.77 1.92
N LEU A 51 8.04 -3.68 1.16
CA LEU A 51 8.45 -3.67 -0.25
C LEU A 51 9.91 -4.10 -0.44
N ILE A 52 10.80 -3.72 0.48
CA ILE A 52 12.21 -4.15 0.44
C ILE A 52 12.35 -5.60 0.88
N ARG A 53 11.88 -5.93 2.10
CA ARG A 53 12.17 -7.22 2.73
C ARG A 53 11.41 -8.37 2.08
N LYS A 54 10.13 -8.17 1.79
CA LYS A 54 9.26 -9.21 1.22
C LYS A 54 9.09 -9.05 -0.29
N GLY A 55 9.02 -7.81 -0.77
CA GLY A 55 8.90 -7.51 -2.19
C GLY A 55 10.22 -7.55 -2.98
N GLY A 56 11.36 -7.67 -2.31
CA GLY A 56 12.70 -7.71 -2.95
C GLY A 56 13.06 -6.44 -3.72
N ARG A 57 12.35 -5.32 -3.50
CA ARG A 57 12.60 -4.05 -4.20
C ARG A 57 13.86 -3.39 -3.66
N SER A 58 14.60 -2.69 -4.54
CA SER A 58 15.63 -1.77 -4.09
C SER A 58 15.02 -0.59 -3.34
N GLY A 59 15.78 0.06 -2.45
CA GLY A 59 15.30 1.21 -1.68
C GLY A 59 14.73 2.33 -2.57
N ARG A 60 15.36 2.58 -3.74
CA ARG A 60 14.86 3.55 -4.73
C ARG A 60 13.50 3.13 -5.30
N LYS A 61 13.33 1.86 -5.68
CA LYS A 61 12.05 1.34 -6.19
C LYS A 61 10.95 1.38 -5.11
N ALA A 62 11.29 1.08 -3.86
CA ALA A 62 10.36 1.19 -2.74
C ALA A 62 9.96 2.66 -2.49
N GLN A 63 10.92 3.59 -2.51
CA GLN A 63 10.65 5.01 -2.35
C GLN A 63 9.73 5.56 -3.47
N SER A 64 9.99 5.21 -4.73
CA SER A 64 9.15 5.65 -5.86
C SER A 64 7.70 5.20 -5.74
N ALA A 65 7.42 4.07 -5.09
CA ALA A 65 6.04 3.61 -4.86
C ALA A 65 5.30 4.43 -3.79
N LEU A 66 6.01 5.18 -2.95
CA LEU A 66 5.45 5.99 -1.86
C LEU A 66 5.33 7.47 -2.20
N LEU A 67 5.94 7.91 -3.30
CA LEU A 67 5.83 9.27 -3.79
C LEU A 67 4.48 9.41 -4.52
N ILE A 68 3.47 9.85 -3.76
CA ILE A 68 2.09 10.12 -4.19
C ILE A 68 1.99 11.51 -4.82
#